data_AF-A0AA48GF13-F1
#
_entry.id   AF-A0AA48GF13-F1
#
_cell.length_a   1.000
_cell.length_b   1.000
_cell.length_c   1.000
_cell.angle_alpha   90.00
_cell.angle_beta   90.00
_cell.angle_gamma   90.00
#
_symmetry.space_group_name_H-M   'P 1'
#
loop_
_entity.id
_entity.type
_entity.pdbx_description
1 polymer ?
#
loop_
_entity_poly.entity_id
_entity_poly.type
_entity_poly.pdbx_seq_one_letter_code
_entity_poly.pdbx_strand_id
1 'polypeptide(L)'
;MAETLKKSGEIQDVLAQACARRELLILATPYLRFESSFLAIQNGELHILATMSREDATFGLRAPDITIRFPDGLGFYEARVEVLGLGILDGRRTVRLSLPRTLVENDQRDSYRVERVGRVVVTYSTVKGDLLQGSLVDISATGAKVHAQRDVDPATMGPGTVLLLSIPLSPEIQIETRAEVRHLGARTLGLAFRPALPERTEQPLSRWIFLRREEERERLAQRLELNERAAQPKPAGPTGILLVSSDPALETALREALAPVQPVIRLPYSAQAIKDALAAAPPLAIFHVRGTGLDERRLLKALVELALARIPVLLLGTQVDGSTLFELSAEWKASSAIVWNPSRALFLQRLAQGIIRRHSHGGDSPMAPAEA
;
A
#
# COMPACT_ATOMS: atom_id res chain seq x y z
N MET A 1 32.81 -5.75 -4.53
CA MET A 1 31.34 -5.82 -4.71
C MET A 1 30.96 -4.74 -5.69
N ALA A 2 30.19 -5.06 -6.73
CA ALA A 2 29.82 -4.08 -7.74
C ALA A 2 28.67 -3.23 -7.17
N GLU A 3 28.98 -2.02 -6.71
CA GLU A 3 27.98 -0.96 -6.63
C GLU A 3 27.45 -0.77 -8.06
N THR A 4 26.25 -1.25 -8.36
CA THR A 4 25.62 -0.92 -9.64
C THR A 4 25.15 0.53 -9.55
N LEU A 5 26.08 1.44 -9.81
CA LEU A 5 25.81 2.86 -9.98
C LEU A 5 25.09 3.04 -11.31
N LYS A 6 23.75 3.19 -11.26
CA LYS A 6 22.99 3.57 -12.45
C LYS A 6 23.41 4.97 -12.90
N LYS A 7 23.62 5.15 -14.22
CA LYS A 7 24.00 6.44 -14.82
C LYS A 7 22.79 7.38 -14.89
N SER A 8 23.02 8.68 -15.07
CA SER A 8 22.02 9.76 -14.98
C SER A 8 20.72 9.53 -15.78
N GLY A 9 20.82 8.93 -16.98
CA GLY A 9 19.65 8.59 -17.81
C GLY A 9 18.81 7.44 -17.24
N GLU A 10 19.45 6.38 -16.75
CA GLU A 10 18.77 5.24 -16.13
C GLU A 10 18.11 5.58 -14.80
N ILE A 11 18.68 6.55 -14.05
CA ILE A 11 18.08 7.05 -12.81
C ILE A 11 16.74 7.72 -13.08
N GLN A 12 16.66 8.55 -14.13
CA GLN A 12 15.40 9.21 -14.48
C GLN A 12 14.32 8.21 -14.86
N ASP A 13 14.65 7.18 -15.63
CA ASP A 13 13.69 6.15 -16.02
C ASP A 13 13.17 5.37 -14.81
N VAL A 14 14.05 4.98 -13.89
CA VAL A 14 13.69 4.30 -12.64
C VAL A 14 12.76 5.17 -11.78
N LEU A 15 13.12 6.43 -11.58
CA LEU A 15 12.30 7.34 -10.77
C LEU A 15 10.97 7.69 -11.46
N ALA A 16 10.95 7.82 -12.79
CA ALA A 16 9.73 8.04 -13.55
C ALA A 16 8.78 6.84 -13.44
N GLN A 17 9.30 5.61 -13.52
CA GLN A 17 8.53 4.40 -13.29
C GLN A 17 8.00 4.32 -11.84
N ALA A 18 8.84 4.66 -10.85
CA ALA A 18 8.43 4.72 -9.44
C ALA A 18 7.30 5.75 -9.22
N CYS A 19 7.38 6.92 -9.88
CA CYS A 19 6.30 7.92 -9.85
C CYS A 19 5.01 7.42 -10.52
N ALA A 20 5.10 6.78 -11.68
CA ALA A 20 3.94 6.24 -12.39
C ALA A 20 3.19 5.20 -11.54
N ARG A 21 3.92 4.40 -10.75
CA ARG A 21 3.36 3.39 -9.84
C ARG A 21 2.93 3.94 -8.48
N ARG A 22 3.29 5.18 -8.16
CA ARG A 22 3.17 5.77 -6.81
C ARG A 22 3.82 4.88 -5.76
N GLU A 23 5.02 4.40 -6.06
CA GLU A 23 5.74 3.42 -5.26
C GLU A 23 5.98 3.94 -3.83
N LEU A 24 6.04 3.01 -2.88
CA LEU A 24 6.36 3.35 -1.49
C LEU A 24 7.82 3.82 -1.38
N LEU A 25 8.01 4.86 -0.60
CA LEU A 25 9.28 5.50 -0.34
C LEU A 25 9.50 5.60 1.16
N ILE A 26 10.73 5.37 1.61
CA ILE A 26 11.17 5.74 2.94
C ILE A 26 12.11 6.94 2.80
N LEU A 27 11.72 8.07 3.37
CA LEU A 27 12.58 9.23 3.54
C LEU A 27 13.29 9.11 4.90
N ALA A 28 14.61 9.03 4.90
CA ALA A 28 15.40 8.79 6.09
C ALA A 28 16.43 9.90 6.33
N THR A 29 16.51 10.35 7.57
CA THR A 29 17.63 11.12 8.13
C THR A 29 18.42 10.19 9.07
N PRO A 30 19.56 10.62 9.63
CA PRO A 30 20.29 9.83 10.62
C PRO A 30 19.45 9.46 11.87
N TYR A 31 18.40 10.22 12.17
CA TYR A 31 17.63 10.10 13.41
C TYR A 31 16.15 9.75 13.21
N LEU A 32 15.59 10.02 12.03
CA LEU A 32 14.16 9.90 11.75
C LEU A 32 13.91 9.18 10.43
N ARG A 33 12.78 8.46 10.35
CA ARG A 33 12.32 7.77 9.15
C ARG A 33 10.85 8.07 8.92
N PHE A 34 10.51 8.42 7.70
CA PHE A 34 9.15 8.76 7.30
C PHE A 34 8.75 7.92 6.10
N GLU A 35 7.64 7.22 6.22
CA GLU A 35 7.01 6.53 5.08
C GLU A 35 6.29 7.56 4.21
N SER A 36 6.54 7.51 2.91
CA SER A 36 6.02 8.42 1.90
C SER A 36 5.76 7.65 0.60
N SER A 37 5.41 8.36 -0.48
CA SER A 37 5.20 7.77 -1.79
C SER A 37 5.63 8.73 -2.88
N PHE A 38 6.14 8.18 -3.98
CA PHE A 38 6.44 8.95 -5.18
C PHE A 38 5.17 9.55 -5.79
N LEU A 39 5.24 10.80 -6.25
CA LEU A 39 4.11 11.46 -6.92
C LEU A 39 4.44 11.84 -8.36
N ALA A 40 5.44 12.68 -8.56
CA ALA A 40 5.85 13.13 -9.90
C ALA A 40 7.27 13.67 -9.90
N ILE A 41 7.83 13.80 -11.11
CA ILE A 41 9.02 14.60 -11.36
C ILE A 41 8.57 15.84 -12.15
N GLN A 42 8.81 17.04 -11.63
CA GLN A 42 8.49 18.30 -12.30
C GLN A 42 9.69 19.25 -12.21
N ASN A 43 10.03 19.93 -13.31
CA ASN A 43 11.14 20.90 -13.36
C ASN A 43 12.49 20.36 -12.86
N GLY A 44 12.74 19.05 -13.01
CA GLY A 44 13.96 18.42 -12.51
C GLY A 44 13.98 18.17 -10.99
N GLU A 45 12.82 18.22 -10.35
CA GLU A 45 12.63 17.98 -8.93
C GLU A 45 11.67 16.82 -8.69
N LEU A 46 11.96 16.03 -7.66
CA LEU A 46 11.14 14.91 -7.26
C LEU A 46 10.13 15.35 -6.20
N HIS A 47 8.84 15.18 -6.49
CA HIS A 47 7.75 15.41 -5.55
C HIS A 47 7.34 14.10 -4.88
N ILE A 48 7.35 14.12 -3.55
CA ILE A 48 6.89 13.00 -2.71
C ILE A 48 5.78 13.44 -1.77
N LEU A 49 4.93 12.53 -1.34
CA LEU A 49 3.82 12.85 -0.44
C LEU A 49 4.33 13.28 0.94
N ALA A 50 3.88 14.44 1.42
CA ALA A 50 4.19 14.89 2.78
C ALA A 50 3.24 14.21 3.79
N THR A 51 3.68 13.08 4.36
CA THR A 51 2.96 12.30 5.37
C THR A 51 3.25 12.73 6.81
N MET A 52 4.33 13.47 7.02
CA MET A 52 4.76 13.98 8.33
C MET A 52 4.08 15.30 8.72
N SER A 53 4.20 15.70 9.99
CA SER A 53 3.67 16.99 10.45
C SER A 53 4.39 18.18 9.78
N ARG A 54 3.79 19.37 9.83
CA ARG A 54 4.42 20.58 9.28
C ARG A 54 5.73 20.92 9.99
N GLU A 55 5.81 20.67 11.30
CA GLU A 55 7.02 20.90 12.09
C GLU A 55 8.11 19.90 11.71
N ASP A 56 7.80 18.62 11.60
CA ASP A 56 8.75 17.59 11.18
C ASP A 56 9.30 17.86 9.77
N ALA A 57 8.45 18.29 8.85
CA ALA A 57 8.86 18.61 7.50
C ALA A 57 9.73 19.88 7.42
N THR A 58 9.58 20.81 8.36
CA THR A 58 10.29 22.10 8.36
C THR A 58 11.61 22.05 9.14
N PHE A 59 11.65 21.26 10.23
CA PHE A 59 12.79 21.18 11.13
C PHE A 59 13.49 19.82 11.10
N GLY A 60 12.74 18.72 11.01
CA GLY A 60 13.29 17.35 10.99
C GLY A 60 14.01 17.00 9.68
N LEU A 61 13.66 17.67 8.58
CA LEU A 61 14.22 17.46 7.24
C LEU A 61 15.31 18.47 6.83
N ARG A 62 15.87 19.25 7.77
CA ARG A 62 17.01 20.15 7.48
C ARG A 62 18.39 19.48 7.59
N ALA A 63 18.44 18.17 7.79
CA ALA A 63 19.69 17.43 7.91
C ALA A 63 20.44 17.38 6.56
N PRO A 64 21.78 17.41 6.54
CA PRO A 64 22.57 17.36 5.31
C PRO A 64 22.62 15.96 4.66
N ASP A 65 22.24 14.90 5.39
CA ASP A 65 22.35 13.50 4.95
C ASP A 65 20.97 12.84 4.79
N ILE A 66 20.14 13.40 3.90
CA ILE A 66 18.82 12.83 3.62
C ILE A 66 18.95 11.77 2.55
N THR A 67 18.36 10.62 2.83
CA THR A 67 18.34 9.48 1.91
C THR A 67 16.91 9.10 1.59
N ILE A 68 16.70 8.71 0.34
CA ILE A 68 15.50 8.02 -0.12
C ILE A 68 15.83 6.55 -0.27
N ARG A 69 14.94 5.69 0.23
CA ARG A 69 15.02 4.25 0.04
C ARG A 69 13.70 3.73 -0.49
N PHE A 70 13.74 2.97 -1.57
CA PHE A 70 12.54 2.46 -2.21
C PHE A 70 12.81 1.13 -2.94
N PRO A 71 11.78 0.28 -3.09
CA PRO A 71 11.90 -0.92 -3.89
C PRO A 71 11.82 -0.56 -5.39
N ASP A 72 12.66 -1.19 -6.21
CA ASP A 72 12.49 -1.22 -7.66
C ASP A 72 12.91 -2.60 -8.19
N GLY A 73 11.98 -3.26 -8.89
CA GLY A 73 12.12 -4.66 -9.27
C GLY A 73 12.25 -5.59 -8.05
N LEU A 74 13.42 -6.23 -7.93
CA LEU A 74 13.76 -7.21 -6.88
C LEU A 74 14.69 -6.67 -5.79
N GLY A 75 15.18 -5.43 -5.94
CA GLY A 75 16.17 -4.83 -5.06
C GLY A 75 15.63 -3.64 -4.29
N PHE A 76 16.41 -3.18 -3.30
CA PHE A 76 16.20 -1.90 -2.64
C PHE A 76 17.25 -0.92 -3.13
N TYR A 77 16.78 0.21 -3.61
CA TYR A 77 17.65 1.30 -4.02
C TYR A 77 17.67 2.37 -2.93
N GLU A 78 18.85 2.93 -2.73
CA GLU A 78 19.11 4.02 -1.82
C GLU A 78 19.83 5.14 -2.57
N ALA A 79 19.43 6.38 -2.30
CA ALA A 79 20.07 7.54 -2.89
C ALA A 79 20.05 8.73 -1.94
N ARG A 80 21.11 9.54 -1.99
CA ARG A 80 21.15 10.82 -1.27
C ARG A 80 20.43 11.89 -2.07
N VAL A 81 19.64 12.69 -1.36
CA VAL A 81 18.85 13.80 -1.92
C VAL A 81 18.93 15.01 -0.99
N GLU A 82 18.59 16.17 -1.52
CA GLU A 82 18.46 17.41 -0.77
C GLU A 82 16.99 17.82 -0.74
N VAL A 83 16.52 18.34 0.40
CA VAL A 83 15.18 18.91 0.50
C VAL A 83 15.21 20.34 -0.03
N LEU A 84 14.53 20.55 -1.13
CA LEU A 84 14.40 21.86 -1.79
C LEU A 84 13.27 22.69 -1.16
N GLY A 85 12.31 22.04 -0.51
CA GLY A 85 11.27 22.69 0.27
C GLY A 85 9.95 21.94 0.26
N LEU A 86 8.89 22.65 0.64
CA LEU A 86 7.52 22.16 0.57
C LEU A 86 6.86 22.62 -0.73
N GLY A 87 5.98 21.80 -1.28
CA GLY A 87 5.22 22.12 -2.48
C GLY A 87 3.78 21.60 -2.41
N ILE A 88 3.01 21.91 -3.44
CA ILE A 88 1.66 21.36 -3.64
C ILE A 88 1.61 20.76 -5.03
N LEU A 89 1.13 19.52 -5.12
CA LEU A 89 0.92 18.81 -6.38
C LEU A 89 -0.43 18.09 -6.32
N ASP A 90 -1.29 18.30 -7.32
CA ASP A 90 -2.66 17.75 -7.37
C ASP A 90 -3.46 17.98 -6.06
N GLY A 91 -3.32 19.17 -5.47
CA GLY A 91 -3.98 19.55 -4.21
C GLY A 91 -3.42 18.86 -2.96
N ARG A 92 -2.33 18.09 -3.07
CA ARG A 92 -1.68 17.41 -1.93
C ARG A 92 -0.42 18.15 -1.52
N ARG A 93 -0.16 18.17 -0.21
CA ARG A 93 1.12 18.65 0.33
C ARG A 93 2.24 17.68 -0.07
N THR A 94 3.32 18.24 -0.61
CA THR A 94 4.48 17.49 -1.07
C THR A 94 5.76 18.01 -0.46
N VAL A 95 6.76 17.14 -0.36
CA VAL A 95 8.15 17.54 -0.14
C VAL A 95 8.84 17.50 -1.49
N ARG A 96 9.53 18.58 -1.84
CA ARG A 96 10.32 18.73 -3.06
C ARG A 96 11.75 18.32 -2.76
N LEU A 97 12.25 17.35 -3.51
CA LEU A 97 13.57 16.78 -3.37
C LEU A 97 14.38 17.01 -4.64
N SER A 98 15.70 17.18 -4.50
CA SER A 98 16.60 17.14 -5.65
C SER A 98 16.62 15.73 -6.27
N LEU A 99 16.81 15.66 -7.59
CA LEU A 99 17.04 14.37 -8.23
C LEU A 99 18.42 13.82 -7.79
N PRO A 100 18.49 12.56 -7.36
CA PRO A 100 19.74 11.97 -6.95
C PRO A 100 20.70 11.84 -8.13
N ARG A 101 21.98 12.13 -7.89
CA ARG A 101 23.05 11.98 -8.90
C ARG A 101 23.49 10.53 -9.07
N THR A 102 23.31 9.73 -8.02
CA THR A 102 23.68 8.33 -7.96
C THR A 102 22.56 7.55 -7.29
N LEU A 103 22.25 6.40 -7.85
CA LEU A 103 21.34 5.42 -7.26
C LEU A 103 22.18 4.20 -6.91
N VAL A 104 22.22 3.84 -5.63
CA VAL A 104 22.97 2.69 -5.14
C VAL A 104 21.96 1.59 -4.88
N GLU A 105 22.15 0.44 -5.50
CA GLU A 105 21.44 -0.77 -5.11
C GLU A 105 21.99 -1.19 -3.74
N ASN A 106 21.29 -0.79 -2.68
CA ASN A 106 21.62 -1.12 -1.30
C ASN A 106 20.70 -2.24 -0.82
N ASP A 107 20.87 -3.40 -1.43
CA ASP A 107 20.50 -4.63 -0.75
C ASP A 107 21.55 -4.81 0.35
N GLN A 108 21.23 -4.39 1.59
CA GLN A 108 22.13 -4.41 2.76
C GLN A 108 22.56 -5.84 3.17
N ARG A 109 22.56 -6.80 2.25
CA ARG A 109 22.70 -8.23 2.48
C ARG A 109 23.75 -8.78 1.51
N ASP A 110 24.81 -9.35 2.07
CA ASP A 110 25.87 -10.05 1.32
C ASP A 110 25.36 -11.24 0.49
N SER A 111 24.11 -11.67 0.72
CA SER A 111 23.48 -12.77 -0.01
C SER A 111 21.96 -12.63 -0.09
N TYR A 112 21.39 -13.00 -1.24
CA TYR A 112 19.96 -13.04 -1.47
C TYR A 112 19.28 -14.03 -0.51
N ARG A 113 18.13 -13.63 0.05
CA ARG A 113 17.35 -14.41 1.00
C ARG A 113 16.07 -14.91 0.34
N VAL A 114 15.89 -16.22 0.36
CA VAL A 114 14.63 -16.84 -0.04
C VAL A 114 13.64 -16.71 1.12
N GLU A 115 12.53 -16.01 0.91
CA GLU A 115 11.46 -15.87 1.92
C GLU A 115 10.45 -17.02 1.85
N ARG A 116 10.23 -17.58 0.65
CA ARG A 116 9.27 -18.68 0.43
C ARG A 116 9.89 -20.06 0.68
N VAL A 117 10.29 -20.30 1.92
CA VAL A 117 10.97 -21.53 2.35
C VAL A 117 10.03 -22.71 2.65
N GLY A 118 8.72 -22.46 2.76
CA GLY A 118 7.74 -23.47 3.15
C GLY A 118 7.67 -23.69 4.66
N ARG A 119 7.06 -24.81 5.09
CA ARG A 119 6.94 -25.16 6.52
C ARG A 119 8.16 -25.97 6.96
N VAL A 120 9.23 -25.27 7.32
CA VAL A 120 10.46 -25.90 7.84
C VAL A 120 10.57 -25.62 9.34
N VAL A 121 10.62 -26.70 10.13
CA VAL A 121 10.84 -26.62 11.58
C VAL A 121 12.34 -26.57 11.82
N VAL A 122 12.77 -25.55 12.56
CA VAL A 122 14.17 -25.31 12.91
C VAL A 122 14.35 -25.65 14.38
N THR A 123 15.37 -26.45 14.68
CA THR A 123 15.79 -26.70 16.07
C THR A 123 17.06 -25.91 16.34
N TYR A 124 17.13 -25.32 17.53
CA TYR A 124 18.32 -24.60 17.97
C TYR A 124 18.51 -24.74 19.47
N SER A 125 19.76 -24.79 19.92
CA SER A 125 20.08 -24.85 21.34
C SER A 125 21.12 -23.82 21.75
N THR A 126 21.00 -23.36 22.99
CA THR A 126 22.00 -22.51 23.63
C THR A 126 23.17 -23.35 24.14
N VAL A 127 24.26 -22.67 24.50
CA VAL A 127 25.40 -23.30 25.21
C VAL A 127 24.98 -23.94 26.55
N LYS A 128 23.85 -23.51 27.14
CA LYS A 128 23.30 -24.08 28.38
C LYS A 128 22.54 -25.41 28.18
N GLY A 129 22.35 -25.85 26.93
CA GLY A 129 21.76 -27.15 26.61
C GLY A 129 20.24 -27.14 26.41
N ASP A 130 19.58 -25.98 26.51
CA ASP A 130 18.14 -25.88 26.24
C ASP A 130 17.87 -26.08 24.75
N LEU A 131 17.11 -27.12 24.41
CA LEU A 131 16.67 -27.39 23.04
C LEU A 131 15.35 -26.67 22.75
N LEU A 132 15.38 -25.80 21.74
CA LEU A 132 14.27 -24.94 21.36
C LEU A 132 13.88 -25.17 19.89
N GLN A 133 12.67 -24.77 19.57
CA GLN A 133 12.08 -24.93 18.24
C GLN A 133 11.51 -23.61 17.72
N GLY A 134 11.64 -23.43 16.40
CA GLY A 134 11.05 -22.33 15.66
C GLY A 134 10.66 -22.76 14.26
N SER A 135 10.13 -21.82 13.49
CA SER A 135 9.89 -21.96 12.06
C SER A 135 10.89 -21.12 11.28
N LEU A 136 11.37 -21.67 10.16
CA LEU A 136 12.20 -20.91 9.22
C LEU A 136 11.34 -19.84 8.53
N VAL A 137 11.81 -18.60 8.54
CA VAL A 137 11.15 -17.45 7.90
C VAL A 137 11.83 -17.12 6.58
N ASP A 138 13.16 -17.03 6.60
CA ASP A 138 13.97 -16.84 5.39
C ASP A 138 15.32 -17.52 5.55
N ILE A 139 15.98 -17.79 4.43
CA ILE A 139 17.32 -18.38 4.40
C ILE A 139 18.17 -17.82 3.26
N SER A 140 19.47 -17.74 3.49
CA SER A 140 20.51 -17.37 2.54
C SER A 140 21.72 -18.29 2.68
N ALA A 141 22.74 -18.10 1.84
CA ALA A 141 23.98 -18.86 1.94
C ALA A 141 24.74 -18.60 3.26
N THR A 142 24.57 -17.41 3.86
CA THR A 142 25.34 -16.97 5.04
C THR A 142 24.55 -16.90 6.33
N GLY A 143 23.24 -17.11 6.30
CA GLY A 143 22.40 -17.04 7.49
C GLY A 143 20.93 -17.34 7.24
N ALA A 144 20.16 -17.30 8.31
CA ALA A 144 18.73 -17.60 8.32
C ALA A 144 17.97 -16.69 9.28
N LYS A 145 16.67 -16.56 9.06
CA LYS A 145 15.74 -15.93 10.01
C LYS A 145 14.79 -16.99 10.55
N VAL A 146 14.65 -17.02 11.86
CA VAL A 146 13.83 -18.00 12.56
C VAL A 146 12.78 -17.27 13.40
N HIS A 147 11.55 -17.76 13.36
CA HIS A 147 10.49 -17.35 14.26
C HIS A 147 10.37 -18.36 15.40
N ALA A 148 10.63 -17.94 16.62
CA ALA A 148 10.56 -18.78 17.81
C ALA A 148 9.10 -19.10 18.16
N GLN A 149 8.83 -20.32 18.63
CA GLN A 149 7.48 -20.69 19.09
C GLN A 149 7.07 -20.02 20.40
N ARG A 150 8.06 -19.57 21.19
CA ARG A 150 7.88 -18.93 22.50
C ARG A 150 8.62 -17.61 22.51
N ASP A 151 8.25 -16.73 23.44
CA ASP A 151 8.99 -15.49 23.67
C ASP A 151 10.43 -15.79 24.06
N VAL A 152 11.34 -15.03 23.45
CA VAL A 152 12.78 -15.22 23.59
C VAL A 152 13.31 -14.18 24.55
N ASP A 153 13.96 -14.61 25.62
CA ASP A 153 14.57 -13.72 26.60
C ASP A 153 15.83 -13.04 26.00
N PRO A 154 15.83 -11.70 25.84
CA PRO A 154 16.98 -10.97 25.31
C PRO A 154 18.26 -11.13 26.15
N ALA A 155 18.14 -11.41 27.44
CA ALA A 155 19.30 -11.60 28.32
C ALA A 155 20.07 -12.90 28.00
N THR A 156 19.40 -13.90 27.42
CA THR A 156 20.01 -15.21 27.11
C THR A 156 20.24 -15.45 25.62
N MET A 157 19.48 -14.78 24.75
CA MET A 157 19.56 -14.91 23.29
C MET A 157 19.72 -13.58 22.56
N GLY A 158 20.41 -12.62 23.20
CA GLY A 158 20.76 -11.36 22.60
C GLY A 158 21.79 -11.46 21.46
N PRO A 159 22.06 -10.36 20.75
CA PRO A 159 23.09 -10.30 19.72
C PRO A 159 24.47 -10.75 20.25
N GLY A 160 25.20 -11.52 19.45
CA GLY A 160 26.49 -12.12 19.79
C GLY A 160 26.40 -13.52 20.43
N THR A 161 25.21 -13.95 20.86
CA THR A 161 25.03 -15.32 21.39
C THR A 161 25.23 -16.36 20.28
N VAL A 162 26.01 -17.40 20.56
CA VAL A 162 26.21 -18.54 19.67
C VAL A 162 25.23 -19.66 20.01
N LEU A 163 24.54 -20.16 18.98
CA LEU A 163 23.58 -21.25 19.03
C LEU A 163 24.08 -22.43 18.19
N LEU A 164 23.74 -23.64 18.60
CA LEU A 164 23.77 -24.80 17.71
C LEU A 164 22.46 -24.83 16.95
N LEU A 165 22.51 -24.95 15.63
CA LEU A 165 21.38 -24.77 14.73
C LEU A 165 21.26 -25.99 13.81
N SER A 166 20.04 -26.53 13.69
CA SER A 166 19.70 -27.57 12.71
C SER A 166 18.48 -27.14 11.89
N ILE A 167 18.66 -27.08 10.56
CA ILE A 167 17.64 -26.72 9.58
C ILE A 167 17.53 -27.86 8.54
N PRO A 168 16.46 -28.67 8.59
CA PRO A 168 16.16 -29.67 7.59
C PRO A 168 15.41 -29.03 6.40
N LEU A 169 16.11 -28.24 5.59
CA LEU A 169 15.49 -27.46 4.49
C LEU A 169 14.87 -28.38 3.43
N SER A 170 15.52 -29.49 3.12
CA SER A 170 15.02 -30.53 2.21
C SER A 170 15.71 -31.87 2.50
N PRO A 171 15.28 -33.00 1.90
CA PRO A 171 15.98 -34.28 2.06
C PRO A 171 17.47 -34.23 1.71
N GLU A 172 17.87 -33.33 0.80
CA GLU A 172 19.25 -33.19 0.34
C GLU A 172 20.01 -32.06 1.06
N ILE A 173 19.30 -31.14 1.73
CA ILE A 173 19.89 -29.95 2.36
C ILE A 173 19.56 -29.98 3.85
N GLN A 174 20.49 -30.54 4.62
CA GLN A 174 20.47 -30.57 6.08
C GLN A 174 21.59 -29.66 6.58
N ILE A 175 21.21 -28.55 7.21
CA ILE A 175 22.17 -27.56 7.72
C ILE A 175 22.32 -27.80 9.22
N GLU A 176 23.48 -28.31 9.61
CA GLU A 176 23.86 -28.48 11.01
C GLU A 176 25.11 -27.64 11.26
N THR A 177 24.95 -26.51 11.96
CA THR A 177 26.05 -25.56 12.14
C THR A 177 25.91 -24.79 13.45
N ARG A 178 26.94 -24.01 13.78
CA ARG A 178 26.86 -22.96 14.78
C ARG A 178 26.40 -21.67 14.11
N ALA A 179 25.55 -20.92 14.79
CA ALA A 179 25.07 -19.64 14.30
C ALA A 179 25.12 -18.57 15.39
N GLU A 180 25.54 -17.37 15.03
CA GLU A 180 25.56 -16.20 15.90
C GLU A 180 24.26 -15.41 15.73
N VAL A 181 23.62 -15.04 16.83
CA VAL A 181 22.48 -14.12 16.81
C VAL A 181 22.97 -12.73 16.42
N ARG A 182 22.46 -12.16 15.33
CA ARG A 182 22.81 -10.82 14.85
C ARG A 182 21.76 -9.77 15.22
N HIS A 183 20.50 -10.17 15.27
CA HIS A 183 19.41 -9.32 15.73
C HIS A 183 18.32 -10.16 16.39
N LEU A 184 17.69 -9.58 17.40
CA LEU A 184 16.56 -10.15 18.11
C LEU A 184 15.39 -9.17 18.05
N GLY A 185 14.24 -9.63 17.53
CA GLY A 185 12.93 -9.03 17.78
C GLY A 185 12.14 -9.91 18.74
N ALA A 186 10.92 -9.49 19.14
CA ALA A 186 10.11 -10.17 20.17
C ALA A 186 10.12 -11.72 20.08
N ARG A 187 9.87 -12.27 18.89
CA ARG A 187 9.92 -13.73 18.62
C ARG A 187 10.76 -14.09 17.41
N THR A 188 11.63 -13.20 16.97
CA THR A 188 12.32 -13.37 15.68
C THR A 188 13.81 -13.22 15.84
N LEU A 189 14.53 -14.23 15.39
CA LEU A 189 15.98 -14.36 15.48
C LEU A 189 16.58 -14.21 14.09
N GLY A 190 17.50 -13.26 13.93
CA GLY A 190 18.40 -13.21 12.78
C GLY A 190 19.69 -13.93 13.11
N LEU A 191 20.00 -14.98 12.35
CA LEU A 191 21.13 -15.86 12.60
C LEU A 191 22.14 -15.76 11.46
N ALA A 192 23.43 -15.68 11.79
CA ALA A 192 24.53 -15.77 10.84
C ALA A 192 25.31 -17.06 11.06
N PHE A 193 25.59 -17.83 10.01
CA PHE A 193 26.34 -19.08 10.12
C PHE A 193 27.81 -18.79 10.45
N ARG A 194 28.28 -19.35 11.56
CA ARG A 194 29.64 -19.14 12.09
C ARG A 194 30.15 -20.45 12.71
N PRO A 195 31.07 -21.19 12.05
CA PRO A 195 31.80 -20.83 10.83
C PRO A 195 30.92 -20.84 9.57
N ALA A 196 31.48 -20.39 8.44
CA ALA A 196 30.86 -20.55 7.14
C ALA A 196 30.51 -22.03 6.88
N LEU A 197 29.44 -22.26 6.14
CA LEU A 197 28.97 -23.62 5.87
C LEU A 197 30.04 -24.40 5.08
N PRO A 198 30.22 -25.70 5.35
CA PRO A 198 31.09 -26.54 4.53
C PRO A 198 30.58 -26.60 3.09
N GLU A 199 31.49 -26.71 2.13
CA GLU A 199 31.18 -26.71 0.69
C GLU A 199 30.11 -27.74 0.30
N ARG A 200 30.14 -28.94 0.92
CA ARG A 200 29.14 -30.01 0.75
C ARG A 200 27.69 -29.59 1.08
N THR A 201 27.51 -28.58 1.92
CA THR A 201 26.20 -28.05 2.33
C THR A 201 25.94 -26.70 1.65
N GLU A 202 26.98 -25.87 1.51
CA GLU A 202 26.90 -24.56 0.89
C GLU A 202 26.56 -24.63 -0.60
N GLN A 203 27.16 -25.55 -1.37
CA GLN A 203 26.90 -25.66 -2.81
C GLN A 203 25.45 -26.07 -3.11
N PRO A 204 24.88 -27.15 -2.49
CA PRO A 204 23.47 -27.48 -2.68
C PRO A 204 22.52 -26.36 -2.25
N LEU A 205 22.81 -25.70 -1.12
CA LEU A 205 22.02 -24.57 -0.63
C LEU A 205 22.05 -23.39 -1.61
N SER A 206 23.23 -23.02 -2.10
CA SER A 206 23.40 -21.92 -3.05
C SER A 206 22.68 -22.18 -4.36
N ARG A 207 22.76 -23.42 -4.87
CA ARG A 207 22.01 -23.84 -6.07
C ARG A 207 20.50 -23.77 -5.83
N TRP A 208 20.03 -24.23 -4.68
CA TRP A 208 18.61 -24.14 -4.31
C TRP A 208 18.13 -22.69 -4.21
N ILE A 209 18.92 -21.81 -3.58
CA ILE A 209 18.64 -20.37 -3.49
C ILE A 209 18.55 -19.74 -4.88
N PHE A 210 19.49 -20.07 -5.76
CA PHE A 210 19.48 -19.58 -7.14
C PHE A 210 18.21 -19.99 -7.89
N LEU A 211 17.82 -21.27 -7.83
CA LEU A 211 16.59 -21.74 -8.47
C LEU A 211 15.35 -21.04 -7.92
N ARG A 212 15.27 -20.85 -6.59
CA ARG A 212 14.15 -20.11 -5.98
C ARG A 212 14.11 -18.65 -6.40
N ARG A 213 15.27 -18.00 -6.56
CA ARG A 213 15.37 -16.64 -7.08
C ARG A 213 14.81 -16.54 -8.50
N GLU A 214 15.17 -17.48 -9.38
CA GLU A 214 14.69 -17.50 -10.76
C GLU A 214 13.17 -17.75 -10.83
N GLU A 215 12.64 -18.69 -10.04
CA GLU A 215 11.19 -18.94 -9.94
C GLU A 215 10.41 -17.72 -9.42
N GLU A 216 10.99 -16.96 -8.50
CA GLU A 216 10.38 -15.73 -8.00
C GLU A 216 10.41 -14.63 -9.06
N ARG A 217 11.52 -14.52 -9.80
CA ARG A 217 11.65 -13.59 -10.93
C ARG A 217 10.62 -13.90 -12.02
N GLU A 218 10.45 -15.16 -12.41
CA GLU A 218 9.44 -15.57 -13.39
C GLU A 218 8.01 -15.29 -12.91
N ARG A 219 7.71 -15.58 -11.64
CA ARG A 219 6.39 -15.26 -11.06
C ARG A 219 6.10 -13.76 -11.04
N LEU A 220 7.10 -12.94 -10.75
CA LEU A 220 6.96 -11.50 -10.80
C LEU A 220 6.77 -11.02 -12.23
N ALA A 221 7.53 -11.54 -13.19
CA ALA A 221 7.34 -11.25 -14.62
C ALA A 221 5.91 -11.58 -15.07
N GLN A 222 5.38 -12.76 -14.72
CA GLN A 222 3.99 -13.13 -15.02
C GLN A 222 2.96 -12.23 -14.34
N ARG A 223 3.20 -11.81 -13.09
CA ARG A 223 2.33 -10.83 -12.41
C ARG A 223 2.38 -9.46 -13.08
N LEU A 224 3.55 -9.04 -13.57
CA LEU A 224 3.71 -7.80 -14.30
C LEU A 224 2.98 -7.87 -15.64
N GLU A 225 3.10 -8.97 -16.40
CA GLU A 225 2.34 -9.19 -17.64
C GLU A 225 0.82 -9.20 -17.40
N LEU A 226 0.35 -9.82 -16.31
CA LEU A 226 -1.06 -9.82 -15.93
C LEU A 226 -1.54 -8.42 -15.51
N ASN A 227 -0.71 -7.67 -14.81
CA ASN A 227 -1.00 -6.29 -14.43
C ASN A 227 -0.98 -5.34 -15.65
N GLU A 228 -0.08 -5.55 -16.61
CA GLU A 228 -0.03 -4.81 -17.88
C GLU A 228 -1.25 -5.10 -18.74
N ARG A 229 -1.71 -6.36 -18.78
CA ARG A 229 -2.98 -6.73 -19.41
C ARG A 229 -4.20 -6.13 -18.68
N ALA A 230 -4.14 -6.00 -17.36
CA ALA A 230 -5.20 -5.34 -16.58
C ALA A 230 -5.15 -3.79 -16.64
N ALA A 231 -3.98 -3.23 -16.97
CA ALA A 231 -3.73 -1.80 -17.16
C ALA A 231 -3.96 -1.33 -18.60
N GLN A 232 -4.25 -2.24 -19.54
CA GLN A 232 -4.83 -1.84 -20.82
C GLN A 232 -6.11 -1.04 -20.54
N PRO A 233 -6.29 0.14 -21.16
CA PRO A 233 -7.47 0.95 -20.93
C PRO A 233 -8.70 0.15 -21.35
N LYS A 234 -9.44 -0.38 -20.37
CA LYS A 234 -10.80 -0.84 -20.61
C LYS A 234 -11.55 0.36 -21.22
N PRO A 235 -12.30 0.15 -22.31
CA PRO A 235 -13.03 1.24 -22.96
C PRO A 235 -13.82 1.97 -21.88
N ALA A 236 -13.65 3.29 -21.81
CA ALA A 236 -14.31 4.13 -20.83
C ALA A 236 -15.80 3.85 -20.90
N GLY A 237 -16.31 3.14 -19.89
CA GLY A 237 -17.75 3.00 -19.70
C GLY A 237 -18.35 4.41 -19.54
N PRO A 238 -19.66 4.56 -19.77
CA PRO A 238 -20.32 5.86 -19.62
C PRO A 238 -19.99 6.45 -18.24
N THR A 239 -19.45 7.67 -18.22
CA THR A 239 -19.15 8.42 -16.99
C THR A 239 -20.41 9.10 -16.51
N GLY A 240 -20.84 8.81 -15.27
CA GLY A 240 -22.06 9.37 -14.72
C GLY A 240 -22.22 9.08 -13.22
N ILE A 241 -23.27 9.62 -12.62
CA ILE A 241 -23.65 9.35 -11.23
C ILE A 241 -24.11 7.90 -11.15
N LEU A 242 -23.48 7.11 -10.29
CA LEU A 242 -23.90 5.72 -10.07
C LEU A 242 -25.12 5.69 -9.16
N LEU A 243 -26.16 4.96 -9.55
CA LEU A 243 -27.30 4.64 -8.71
C LEU A 243 -27.26 3.15 -8.37
N VAL A 244 -26.88 2.81 -7.14
CA VAL A 244 -26.92 1.43 -6.66
C VAL A 244 -28.33 1.17 -6.13
N SER A 245 -29.16 0.53 -6.96
CA SER A 245 -30.59 0.32 -6.70
C SER A 245 -31.16 -0.84 -7.52
N SER A 246 -32.09 -1.59 -6.93
CA SER A 246 -32.93 -2.55 -7.64
C SER A 246 -34.21 -1.93 -8.24
N ASP A 247 -34.52 -0.67 -7.94
CA ASP A 247 -35.76 0.01 -8.32
C ASP A 247 -35.63 0.81 -9.64
N PRO A 248 -36.29 0.38 -10.73
CA PRO A 248 -36.26 1.08 -12.02
C PRO A 248 -37.12 2.36 -12.05
N ALA A 249 -38.14 2.48 -11.19
CA ALA A 249 -38.95 3.70 -11.11
C ALA A 249 -38.13 4.84 -10.50
N LEU A 250 -37.34 4.52 -9.46
CA LEU A 250 -36.41 5.46 -8.85
C LEU A 250 -35.34 5.94 -9.86
N GLU A 251 -34.83 5.04 -10.72
CA GLU A 251 -33.89 5.43 -11.77
C GLU A 251 -34.48 6.46 -12.74
N THR A 252 -35.71 6.23 -13.21
CA THR A 252 -36.39 7.17 -14.11
C THR A 252 -36.54 8.54 -13.47
N ALA A 253 -36.99 8.58 -12.22
CA ALA A 253 -37.19 9.82 -11.48
C ALA A 253 -35.86 10.57 -11.22
N LEU A 254 -34.79 9.84 -10.90
CA LEU A 254 -33.46 10.43 -10.68
C LEU A 254 -32.79 10.88 -11.97
N ARG A 255 -33.00 10.18 -13.09
CA ARG A 255 -32.51 10.60 -14.40
C ARG A 255 -33.09 11.96 -14.79
N GLU A 256 -34.38 12.18 -14.54
CA GLU A 256 -35.03 13.47 -14.79
C GLU A 256 -34.49 14.55 -13.83
N ALA A 257 -34.44 14.26 -12.52
CA ALA A 257 -34.00 15.22 -11.51
C ALA A 257 -32.52 15.62 -11.62
N LEU A 258 -31.66 14.70 -12.08
CA LEU A 258 -30.21 14.91 -12.17
C LEU A 258 -29.71 15.12 -13.60
N ALA A 259 -30.60 15.16 -14.61
CA ALA A 259 -30.24 15.45 -16.00
C ALA A 259 -29.32 16.68 -16.17
N PRO A 260 -29.52 17.80 -15.44
CA PRO A 260 -28.64 18.97 -15.56
C PRO A 260 -27.31 18.83 -14.80
N VAL A 261 -27.09 17.74 -14.06
CA VAL A 261 -25.85 17.47 -13.31
C VAL A 261 -24.96 16.55 -14.11
N GLN A 262 -25.38 15.29 -14.28
CA GLN A 262 -24.67 14.22 -14.97
C GLN A 262 -25.64 13.04 -15.24
N PRO A 263 -25.38 12.19 -16.24
CA PRO A 263 -26.21 11.03 -16.51
C PRO A 263 -26.21 10.07 -15.31
N VAL A 264 -27.36 9.45 -15.03
CA VAL A 264 -27.53 8.47 -13.95
C VAL A 264 -27.45 7.05 -14.51
N ILE A 265 -26.57 6.23 -13.94
CA ILE A 265 -26.31 4.85 -14.36
C ILE A 265 -26.71 3.92 -13.22
N ARG A 266 -27.77 3.12 -13.42
CA ARG A 266 -28.20 2.16 -12.39
C ARG A 266 -27.34 0.91 -12.40
N LEU A 267 -26.91 0.50 -11.21
CA LEU A 267 -26.20 -0.74 -10.94
C LEU A 267 -27.02 -1.63 -10.00
N PRO A 268 -26.96 -2.95 -10.18
CA PRO A 268 -27.52 -3.89 -9.20
C PRO A 268 -26.69 -3.89 -7.90
N TYR A 269 -27.23 -4.50 -6.84
CA TYR A 269 -26.50 -4.75 -5.59
C TYR A 269 -25.43 -5.84 -5.76
N SER A 270 -24.35 -5.51 -6.48
CA SER A 270 -23.26 -6.42 -6.81
C SER A 270 -21.91 -5.74 -6.60
N ALA A 271 -21.04 -6.39 -5.83
CA ALA A 271 -19.67 -5.92 -5.62
C ALA A 271 -18.88 -5.86 -6.92
N GLN A 272 -19.12 -6.80 -7.85
CA GLN A 272 -18.44 -6.82 -9.14
C GLN A 272 -18.88 -5.64 -10.01
N ALA A 273 -20.20 -5.39 -10.10
CA ALA A 273 -20.74 -4.28 -10.88
C ALA A 273 -20.22 -2.92 -10.38
N ILE A 274 -20.10 -2.75 -9.05
CA ILE A 274 -19.54 -1.54 -8.45
C ILE A 274 -18.03 -1.43 -8.76
N LYS A 275 -17.25 -2.50 -8.62
CA LYS A 275 -15.82 -2.49 -8.96
C LYS A 275 -15.56 -2.12 -10.42
N ASP A 276 -16.35 -2.68 -11.34
CA ASP A 276 -16.25 -2.40 -12.76
C ASP A 276 -16.63 -0.94 -13.06
N ALA A 277 -17.70 -0.42 -12.45
CA ALA A 277 -18.11 0.96 -12.62
C ALA A 277 -17.13 1.98 -12.02
N LEU A 278 -16.50 1.64 -10.88
CA LEU A 278 -15.49 2.47 -10.23
C LEU A 278 -14.21 2.63 -11.08
N ALA A 279 -13.96 1.73 -12.04
CA ALA A 279 -12.85 1.87 -12.97
C ALA A 279 -13.01 3.09 -13.90
N ALA A 280 -14.25 3.54 -14.14
CA ALA A 280 -14.55 4.72 -14.95
C ALA A 280 -14.49 6.05 -14.16
N ALA A 281 -14.02 6.02 -12.90
CA ALA A 281 -13.90 7.19 -12.02
C ALA A 281 -15.17 8.07 -11.95
N PRO A 282 -16.34 7.50 -11.58
CA PRO A 282 -17.58 8.25 -11.49
C PRO A 282 -17.51 9.31 -10.38
N PRO A 283 -18.20 10.45 -10.52
CA PRO A 283 -18.07 11.56 -9.60
C PRO A 283 -18.84 11.40 -8.28
N LEU A 284 -19.83 10.49 -8.23
CA LEU A 284 -20.72 10.28 -7.10
C LEU A 284 -21.40 8.90 -7.20
N ALA A 285 -21.55 8.21 -6.07
CA ALA A 285 -22.46 7.07 -5.93
C ALA A 285 -23.65 7.44 -5.03
N ILE A 286 -24.84 7.08 -5.47
CA ILE A 286 -26.09 7.15 -4.72
C ILE A 286 -26.48 5.71 -4.36
N PHE A 287 -26.52 5.42 -3.05
CA PHE A 287 -27.00 4.14 -2.55
C PHE A 287 -28.45 4.26 -2.11
N HIS A 288 -29.32 3.49 -2.76
CA HIS A 288 -30.74 3.45 -2.41
C HIS A 288 -30.95 2.62 -1.14
N VAL A 289 -31.50 3.26 -0.11
CA VAL A 289 -31.90 2.62 1.15
C VAL A 289 -33.43 2.53 1.15
N ARG A 290 -33.96 1.35 0.78
CA ARG A 290 -35.41 1.16 0.70
C ARG A 290 -36.00 0.91 2.09
N GLY A 291 -35.36 0.09 2.91
CA GLY A 291 -35.87 -0.29 4.23
C GLY A 291 -34.80 -0.35 5.33
N THR A 292 -35.24 -0.82 6.51
CA THR A 292 -34.42 -0.92 7.73
C THR A 292 -34.02 -2.35 8.09
N GLY A 293 -34.23 -3.31 7.18
CA GLY A 293 -33.89 -4.72 7.39
C GLY A 293 -32.39 -4.93 7.63
N LEU A 294 -32.05 -5.81 8.57
CA LEU A 294 -30.65 -6.06 8.97
C LEU A 294 -29.78 -6.60 7.82
N ASP A 295 -30.30 -7.54 7.03
CA ASP A 295 -29.54 -8.15 5.93
C ASP A 295 -29.30 -7.18 4.78
N GLU A 296 -30.31 -6.37 4.43
CA GLU A 296 -30.19 -5.30 3.43
C GLU A 296 -29.17 -4.25 3.88
N ARG A 297 -29.20 -3.84 5.16
CA ARG A 297 -28.22 -2.91 5.74
C ARG A 297 -26.80 -3.45 5.71
N ARG A 298 -26.59 -4.71 6.08
CA ARG A 298 -25.25 -5.34 6.06
C ARG A 298 -24.69 -5.41 4.64
N LEU A 299 -25.52 -5.82 3.67
CA LEU A 299 -25.14 -5.85 2.27
C LEU A 299 -24.79 -4.45 1.76
N LEU A 300 -25.68 -3.47 1.95
CA LEU A 300 -25.47 -2.10 1.51
C LEU A 300 -24.22 -1.49 2.15
N LYS A 301 -24.00 -1.68 3.45
CA LYS A 301 -22.80 -1.20 4.14
C LYS A 301 -21.52 -1.72 3.48
N ALA A 302 -21.44 -3.03 3.20
CA ALA A 302 -20.28 -3.61 2.54
C ALA A 302 -20.05 -3.01 1.13
N LEU A 303 -21.12 -2.74 0.38
CA LEU A 303 -21.02 -2.10 -0.93
C LEU A 303 -20.64 -0.62 -0.85
N VAL A 304 -21.13 0.10 0.17
CA VAL A 304 -20.78 1.50 0.47
C VAL A 304 -19.30 1.62 0.81
N GLU A 305 -18.77 0.74 1.66
CA GLU A 305 -17.35 0.70 2.03
C GLU A 305 -16.43 0.49 0.81
N LEU A 306 -16.85 -0.32 -0.17
CA LEU A 306 -16.12 -0.49 -1.43
C LEU A 306 -16.03 0.80 -2.25
N ALA A 307 -17.08 1.63 -2.24
CA ALA A 307 -17.14 2.87 -3.01
C ALA A 307 -16.45 4.05 -2.31
N LEU A 308 -16.58 4.17 -0.98
CA LEU A 308 -16.06 5.27 -0.17
C LEU A 308 -14.54 5.48 -0.29
N ALA A 309 -13.80 4.40 -0.53
CA ALA A 309 -12.36 4.48 -0.73
C ALA A 309 -11.95 5.24 -2.01
N ARG A 310 -12.91 5.47 -2.93
CA ARG A 310 -12.63 6.00 -4.27
C ARG A 310 -13.45 7.22 -4.66
N ILE A 311 -14.72 7.30 -4.24
CA ILE A 311 -15.66 8.35 -4.67
C ILE A 311 -16.58 8.77 -3.51
N PRO A 312 -17.16 9.98 -3.53
CA PRO A 312 -18.14 10.37 -2.51
C PRO A 312 -19.43 9.54 -2.64
N VAL A 313 -20.10 9.36 -1.50
CA VAL A 313 -21.32 8.54 -1.37
C VAL A 313 -22.46 9.35 -0.79
N LEU A 314 -23.63 9.29 -1.43
CA LEU A 314 -24.91 9.82 -0.95
C LEU A 314 -25.84 8.65 -0.61
N LEU A 315 -26.44 8.65 0.58
CA LEU A 315 -27.52 7.71 0.90
C LEU A 315 -28.87 8.34 0.52
N LEU A 316 -29.69 7.62 -0.23
CA LEU A 316 -31.01 8.05 -0.66
C LEU A 316 -32.09 7.12 -0.10
N GLY A 317 -32.89 7.60 0.84
CA GLY A 317 -33.97 6.83 1.45
C GLY A 317 -35.30 7.03 0.73
N THR A 318 -36.09 5.97 0.50
CA THR A 318 -37.46 6.08 -0.06
C THR A 318 -38.56 5.66 0.92
N GLN A 319 -38.30 4.69 1.80
CA GLN A 319 -39.23 4.22 2.84
C GLN A 319 -38.57 4.18 4.21
N VAL A 320 -37.58 5.05 4.43
CA VAL A 320 -36.86 5.21 5.69
C VAL A 320 -37.00 6.65 6.14
N ASP A 321 -37.24 6.86 7.43
CA ASP A 321 -37.33 8.19 8.02
C ASP A 321 -35.98 8.91 8.01
N GLY A 322 -36.02 10.25 8.03
CA GLY A 322 -34.81 11.06 7.91
C GLY A 322 -33.82 10.86 9.06
N SER A 323 -34.29 10.63 10.29
CA SER A 323 -33.44 10.36 11.46
C SER A 323 -32.63 9.08 11.27
N THR A 324 -33.29 7.98 10.96
CA THR A 324 -32.64 6.69 10.70
C THR A 324 -31.64 6.79 9.55
N LEU A 325 -32.00 7.47 8.46
CA LEU A 325 -31.10 7.62 7.32
C LEU A 325 -29.86 8.45 7.68
N PHE A 326 -30.02 9.48 8.51
CA PHE A 326 -28.91 10.32 8.97
C PHE A 326 -27.96 9.53 9.90
N GLU A 327 -28.49 8.72 10.81
CA GLU A 327 -27.69 7.82 11.65
C GLU A 327 -26.86 6.84 10.81
N LEU A 328 -27.50 6.20 9.81
CA LEU A 328 -26.79 5.31 8.88
C LEU A 328 -25.70 6.05 8.09
N SER A 329 -25.96 7.30 7.70
CA SER A 329 -24.97 8.10 6.98
C SER A 329 -23.74 8.41 7.83
N ALA A 330 -23.93 8.67 9.12
CA ALA A 330 -22.84 8.89 10.06
C ALA A 330 -22.07 7.59 10.33
N GLU A 331 -22.79 6.47 10.57
CA GLU A 331 -22.18 5.15 10.79
C GLU A 331 -21.35 4.71 9.58
N TRP A 332 -21.88 4.91 8.38
CA TRP A 332 -21.24 4.46 7.14
C TRP A 332 -20.33 5.54 6.54
N LYS A 333 -20.16 6.70 7.18
CA LYS A 333 -19.32 7.81 6.72
C LYS A 333 -19.67 8.29 5.31
N ALA A 334 -20.94 8.27 4.95
CA ALA A 334 -21.41 8.82 3.68
C ALA A 334 -21.24 10.36 3.68
N SER A 335 -21.02 10.96 2.51
CA SER A 335 -20.89 12.41 2.36
C SER A 335 -22.20 13.13 2.74
N SER A 336 -23.35 12.51 2.50
CA SER A 336 -24.65 13.03 2.88
C SER A 336 -25.74 11.94 2.87
N ALA A 337 -26.91 12.28 3.40
CA ALA A 337 -28.12 11.48 3.36
C ALA A 337 -29.33 12.36 3.06
N ILE A 338 -30.26 11.84 2.26
CA ILE A 338 -31.52 12.54 1.93
C ILE A 338 -32.65 11.53 1.70
N VAL A 339 -33.85 11.86 2.19
CA VAL A 339 -35.07 11.14 1.83
C VAL A 339 -35.58 11.66 0.48
N TRP A 340 -35.77 10.76 -0.48
CA TRP A 340 -36.27 11.08 -1.81
C TRP A 340 -37.66 11.69 -1.73
N ASN A 341 -37.82 12.85 -2.36
CA ASN A 341 -39.09 13.52 -2.53
C ASN A 341 -39.08 14.27 -3.87
N PRO A 342 -39.97 13.94 -4.83
CA PRO A 342 -40.01 14.60 -6.13
C PRO A 342 -40.16 16.12 -6.05
N SER A 343 -40.90 16.64 -5.06
CA SER A 343 -41.05 18.09 -4.84
C SER A 343 -39.74 18.79 -4.43
N ARG A 344 -38.72 18.03 -4.02
CA ARG A 344 -37.40 18.52 -3.64
C ARG A 344 -36.31 18.16 -4.66
N ALA A 345 -36.66 17.86 -5.91
CA ALA A 345 -35.72 17.52 -6.97
C ALA A 345 -34.60 18.58 -7.13
N LEU A 346 -34.94 19.87 -7.10
CA LEU A 346 -33.96 20.97 -7.19
C LEU A 346 -32.95 20.96 -6.03
N PHE A 347 -33.40 20.58 -4.82
CA PHE A 347 -32.50 20.45 -3.68
C PHE A 347 -31.55 19.27 -3.86
N LEU A 348 -32.05 18.11 -4.32
CA LEU A 348 -31.18 16.96 -4.63
C LEU A 348 -30.15 17.33 -5.70
N GLN A 349 -30.55 18.05 -6.74
CA GLN A 349 -29.67 18.53 -7.80
C GLN A 349 -28.52 19.38 -7.23
N ARG A 350 -28.85 20.38 -6.39
CA ARG A 350 -27.87 21.25 -5.74
C ARG A 350 -26.97 20.49 -4.77
N LEU A 351 -27.53 19.53 -4.03
CA LEU A 351 -26.77 18.67 -3.13
C LEU A 351 -25.76 17.81 -3.89
N ALA A 352 -26.19 17.12 -4.94
CA ALA A 352 -25.32 16.31 -5.78
C ALA A 352 -24.19 17.15 -6.41
N GLN A 353 -24.53 18.31 -6.96
CA GLN A 353 -23.53 19.26 -7.48
C GLN A 353 -22.56 19.73 -6.39
N GLY A 354 -23.06 20.06 -5.19
CA GLY A 354 -22.25 20.49 -4.06
C GLY A 354 -21.27 19.42 -3.58
N ILE A 355 -21.73 18.17 -3.47
CA ILE A 355 -20.88 17.02 -3.13
C ILE A 355 -19.81 16.82 -4.20
N ILE A 356 -20.21 16.75 -5.47
CA ILE A 356 -19.28 16.55 -6.59
C ILE A 356 -18.23 17.66 -6.60
N ARG A 357 -18.63 18.93 -6.47
CA ARG A 357 -17.70 20.07 -6.44
C ARG A 357 -16.76 20.00 -5.24
N ARG A 358 -17.29 19.79 -4.03
CA ARG A 358 -16.47 19.70 -2.80
C ARG A 358 -15.41 18.62 -2.89
N HIS A 359 -15.76 17.47 -3.45
CA HIS A 359 -14.86 16.31 -3.55
C HIS A 359 -13.96 16.34 -4.79
N SER A 360 -14.31 17.07 -5.85
CA SER A 360 -13.45 17.25 -7.03
C SER A 360 -12.50 18.46 -6.92
N HIS A 361 -12.85 19.50 -6.14
CA HIS A 361 -12.08 20.77 -6.05
C HIS A 361 -11.39 20.99 -4.69
N GLY A 362 -11.39 20.02 -3.77
CA GLY A 362 -10.62 20.17 -2.52
C GLY A 362 -11.19 21.15 -1.50
N GLY A 363 -12.51 21.37 -1.49
CA GLY A 363 -13.22 21.85 -0.30
C GLY A 363 -13.06 23.32 0.12
N ASP A 364 -12.90 24.27 -0.81
CA ASP A 364 -13.16 25.66 -0.44
C ASP A 364 -14.65 25.89 -0.18
N SER A 365 -14.96 26.21 1.07
CA SER A 365 -16.29 26.62 1.50
C SER A 365 -16.54 28.05 1.02
N PRO A 366 -17.69 28.36 0.39
CA PRO A 366 -17.99 29.70 -0.15
C PRO A 366 -18.19 30.79 0.92
N MET A 367 -17.91 30.48 2.20
CA MET A 367 -18.04 31.37 3.34
C MET A 367 -16.70 31.73 4.01
N ALA A 368 -15.55 31.31 3.47
CA ALA A 368 -14.28 31.85 3.93
C ALA A 368 -14.23 33.34 3.54
N PRO A 369 -14.14 34.28 4.51
CA PRO A 369 -13.91 35.67 4.16
C PRO A 369 -12.58 35.75 3.43
N ALA A 370 -12.57 36.42 2.28
CA ALA A 370 -11.33 36.76 1.60
C ALA A 370 -10.50 37.64 2.56
N GLU A 371 -9.36 37.13 3.00
CA GLU A 371 -8.39 37.93 3.74
C GLU A 371 -7.94 39.07 2.82
N ALA A 372 -8.22 40.30 3.25
CA ALA A 372 -7.77 41.54 2.65
C ALA A 372 -6.43 41.97 3.24
#